data_AF-A0A7V2EZZ2-F1
#
_entry.id   AF-A0A7V2EZZ2-F1
#
_cell.length_a   1.000
_cell.length_b   1.000
_cell.length_c   1.000
_cell.angle_alpha   90.00
_cell.angle_beta   90.00
_cell.angle_gamma   90.00
#
_symmetry.space_group_name_H-M   'P 1'
#
loop_
_entity.id
_entity.type
_entity.pdbx_description
1 polymer ?
#
loop_
_entity_poly.entity_id
_entity_poly.type
_entity_poly.pdbx_seq_one_letter_code
_entity_poly.pdbx_strand_id
1 'polypeptide(L)' 'MSSSEDANSILESIGNSQGLIQFEMDGTIIEANENFLSIMGYTASEIEGKHHSMFADAEFAKTPAYEEFWVNLRSGNF' A
#
# COMPACT_ATOMS: atom_id res chain seq x y z
N MET A 1 6.86 -28.12 8.27
CA MET A 1 7.37 -27.03 7.40
C MET A 1 6.14 -26.20 7.09
N SER A 2 6.10 -25.02 7.69
CA SER A 2 4.88 -24.31 8.06
C SER A 2 4.47 -23.37 6.94
N SER A 3 3.19 -23.37 6.53
CA SER A 3 2.65 -22.54 5.44
C SER A 3 2.92 -21.03 5.56
N SER A 4 3.37 -20.55 6.72
CA SER A 4 3.83 -19.18 6.97
C SER A 4 5.22 -18.87 6.39
N GLU A 5 6.13 -19.84 6.36
CA GLU A 5 7.49 -19.68 5.81
C GLU A 5 7.44 -19.57 4.28
N ASP A 6 6.56 -20.35 3.65
CA ASP A 6 6.31 -20.28 2.21
C ASP A 6 5.68 -18.94 1.81
N ALA A 7 4.70 -18.45 2.59
CA ALA A 7 4.05 -17.17 2.34
C ALA A 7 5.05 -15.99 2.38
N ASN A 8 5.94 -15.98 3.39
CA ASN A 8 6.98 -14.95 3.49
C ASN A 8 7.97 -15.04 2.32
N SER A 9 8.39 -16.25 1.93
CA SER A 9 9.34 -16.43 0.83
C SER A 9 8.75 -15.98 -0.52
N ILE A 10 7.45 -16.19 -0.72
CA ILE A 10 6.71 -15.71 -1.90
C ILE A 10 6.61 -14.17 -1.88
N LEU A 11 6.26 -13.57 -0.74
CA LEU A 11 6.17 -12.12 -0.59
C LEU A 11 7.53 -11.43 -0.84
N GLU A 12 8.60 -12.02 -0.33
CA GLU A 12 9.97 -11.54 -0.57
C GLU A 12 10.35 -11.62 -2.06
N SER A 13 10.05 -12.75 -2.70
CA SER A 13 10.29 -12.94 -4.13
C SER A 13 9.51 -11.95 -5.01
N ILE A 14 8.27 -11.65 -4.63
CA ILE A 14 7.43 -10.62 -5.27
C ILE A 14 8.05 -9.23 -5.04
N GLY A 15 8.41 -8.92 -3.80
CA GLY A 15 8.97 -7.62 -3.42
C GLY A 15 10.28 -7.28 -4.13
N ASN A 16 11.09 -8.28 -4.48
CA ASN A 16 12.32 -8.09 -5.24
C ASN A 16 12.10 -7.54 -6.66
N SER A 17 10.92 -7.73 -7.25
CA SER A 17 10.64 -7.33 -8.64
C SER A 17 9.50 -6.32 -8.78
N GLN A 18 8.64 -6.19 -7.77
CA GLN A 18 7.45 -5.36 -7.81
C GLN A 18 7.49 -4.27 -6.73
N GLY A 19 6.83 -3.14 -6.99
CA GLY A 19 6.57 -2.14 -5.97
C GLY A 19 5.52 -2.67 -4.99
N LEU A 20 5.88 -2.74 -3.71
CA LEU A 20 4.99 -3.11 -2.62
C LEU A 20 4.82 -1.95 -1.65
N ILE A 21 3.58 -1.72 -1.25
CA ILE A 21 3.19 -0.75 -0.23
C ILE A 21 2.22 -1.41 0.74
N GLN A 22 2.46 -1.19 2.03
CA GLN A 22 1.59 -1.60 3.12
C GLN A 22 0.96 -0.38 3.76
N PHE A 23 -0.33 -0.48 4.06
CA PHE A 23 -1.10 0.54 4.72
C PHE A 23 -2.07 -0.07 5.73
N GLU A 24 -2.41 0.71 6.74
CA GLU A 24 -3.53 0.49 7.65
C GLU A 24 -4.85 0.52 6.87
N MET A 25 -5.90 -0.05 7.45
CA MET A 25 -7.21 -0.09 6.79
C MET A 25 -7.82 1.31 6.61
N ASP A 26 -7.33 2.32 7.34
CA ASP A 26 -7.72 3.72 7.14
C ASP A 26 -6.96 4.42 6.01
N GLY A 27 -6.01 3.73 5.37
CA GLY A 27 -5.18 4.26 4.29
C GLY A 27 -3.86 4.87 4.74
N THR A 28 -3.53 4.83 6.03
CA THR A 28 -2.24 5.29 6.56
C THR A 28 -1.12 4.35 6.15
N ILE A 29 -0.07 4.88 5.52
CA ILE A 29 1.06 4.11 5.03
C ILE A 29 1.91 3.63 6.21
N ILE A 30 2.15 2.33 6.26
CA ILE A 30 3.01 1.65 7.24
C ILE A 30 4.43 1.56 6.68
N GLU A 31 4.57 1.00 5.47
CA GLU A 31 5.86 0.76 4.84
C GLU A 31 5.71 0.69 3.32
N ALA A 32 6.77 1.00 2.57
CA ALA A 32 6.88 0.66 1.15
C ALA A 32 8.29 0.18 0.82
N ASN A 33 8.41 -0.76 -0.11
CA ASN A 33 9.72 -1.27 -0.52
C ASN A 33 10.48 -0.31 -1.45
N GLU A 34 11.77 -0.55 -1.63
CA GLU A 34 12.64 0.29 -2.46
C GLU A 34 12.15 0.42 -3.92
N ASN A 35 11.54 -0.64 -4.46
CA ASN A 35 10.98 -0.63 -5.81
C ASN A 35 9.83 0.37 -5.93
N PHE A 36 8.89 0.37 -4.98
CA PHE A 36 7.77 1.31 -4.96
C PHE A 36 8.28 2.75 -4.81
N LEU A 37 9.18 2.97 -3.84
CA LEU A 37 9.79 4.28 -3.57
C LEU A 37 10.49 4.84 -4.82
N SER A 38 11.25 4.00 -5.52
CA SER A 38 11.97 4.38 -6.74
C SER A 38 11.03 4.72 -7.90
N ILE A 39 9.93 3.97 -8.07
CA ILE A 39 8.93 4.22 -9.13
C ILE A 39 8.18 5.53 -8.86
N MET A 40 7.81 5.77 -7.59
CA MET A 40 7.02 6.94 -7.21
C MET A 40 7.86 8.20 -6.97
N GLY A 41 9.19 8.06 -6.82
CA GLY A 41 10.12 9.17 -6.62
C GLY A 41 10.11 9.73 -5.19
N TYR A 42 9.86 8.88 -4.18
CA TYR A 42 9.81 9.28 -2.77
C TYR A 42 10.82 8.48 -1.94
N THR A 43 11.11 8.97 -0.74
CA THR A 43 11.80 8.24 0.32
C THR A 43 10.80 7.73 1.37
N ALA A 44 11.17 6.69 2.12
CA ALA A 44 10.32 6.14 3.19
C ALA A 44 9.89 7.23 4.19
N SER A 45 10.83 8.07 4.62
CA SER A 45 10.59 9.19 5.55
C SER A 45 9.56 10.22 5.07
N GLU A 46 9.35 10.35 3.76
CA GLU A 46 8.37 11.29 3.19
C GLU A 46 6.95 10.74 3.20
N ILE A 47 6.81 9.42 3.19
CA ILE A 47 5.52 8.74 2.97
C ILE A 47 5.01 8.02 4.22
N GLU A 48 5.90 7.62 5.14
CA GLU A 48 5.52 6.94 6.38
C GLU A 48 4.55 7.80 7.20
N GLY A 49 3.43 7.18 7.61
CA GLY A 49 2.36 7.87 8.34
C GLY A 49 1.52 8.85 7.50
N LYS A 50 1.76 8.96 6.20
CA LYS A 50 0.87 9.70 5.28
C LYS A 50 -0.27 8.82 4.81
N HIS A 51 -1.32 9.44 4.32
CA HIS A 51 -2.44 8.72 3.73
C HIS A 51 -2.16 8.38 2.26
N HIS A 52 -2.55 7.18 1.81
CA HIS A 52 -2.37 6.68 0.44
C HIS A 52 -2.88 7.63 -0.65
N SER A 53 -3.80 8.55 -0.32
CA SER A 53 -4.30 9.59 -1.23
C SER A 53 -3.20 10.46 -1.84
N MET A 54 -2.01 10.52 -1.23
CA MET A 54 -0.86 11.22 -1.82
C MET A 54 -0.39 10.62 -3.17
N PHE A 55 -0.70 9.35 -3.43
CA PHE A 55 -0.38 8.66 -4.69
C PHE A 55 -1.56 8.61 -5.65
N ALA A 56 -2.76 9.00 -5.20
CA ALA A 56 -3.95 9.06 -6.04
C ALA A 56 -4.01 10.40 -6.75
N ASP A 57 -4.62 10.41 -7.94
CA ASP A 57 -4.97 11.66 -8.60
C ASP A 57 -5.84 12.53 -7.67
N ALA A 58 -5.57 13.84 -7.64
CA ALA A 58 -6.18 14.76 -6.68
C ALA A 58 -7.69 14.97 -6.92
N GLU A 59 -8.16 14.81 -8.16
CA GLU A 59 -9.58 14.84 -8.49
C GLU A 59 -10.24 13.52 -8.07
N PHE A 60 -9.58 12.39 -8.35
CA PHE A 60 -10.07 11.07 -7.94
C PHE A 60 -10.16 10.91 -6.41
N ALA A 61 -9.13 11.35 -5.67
CA ALA A 61 -9.08 11.25 -4.21
C ALA A 61 -10.21 12.02 -3.49
N LYS A 62 -10.86 12.97 -4.19
CA LYS A 62 -12.01 13.74 -3.69
C LYS A 62 -13.36 13.13 -4.07
N THR A 63 -13.36 12.05 -4.84
CA THR A 63 -14.61 11.40 -5.26
C THR A 63 -15.17 10.53 -4.15
N PRO A 64 -16.51 10.37 -4.07
CA PRO A 64 -17.14 9.41 -3.18
C PRO A 64 -16.65 7.97 -3.42
N ALA A 65 -16.26 7.64 -4.65
CA ALA A 65 -15.75 6.31 -5.01
C ALA A 65 -14.43 5.98 -4.28
N TYR A 66 -13.56 6.97 -4.10
CA TYR A 66 -12.32 6.79 -3.33
C TYR A 66 -12.60 6.56 -1.84
N GLU A 67 -13.56 7.30 -1.27
CA GLU A 67 -13.99 7.09 0.10
C GLU A 67 -14.64 5.71 0.29
N GLU A 68 -15.53 5.32 -0.63
CA GLU A 68 -16.23 4.04 -0.62
C GLU A 68 -15.25 2.86 -0.71
N PHE A 69 -14.19 2.97 -1.52
CA PHE A 69 -13.13 1.98 -1.57
C PHE A 69 -12.55 1.67 -0.17
N TRP A 70 -12.19 2.71 0.59
CA TRP A 70 -11.65 2.54 1.94
C TRP A 70 -12.69 2.05 2.95
N VAL A 71 -13.95 2.47 2.80
CA VAL A 71 -15.06 1.96 3.62
C VAL A 71 -15.24 0.46 3.42
N ASN A 72 -15.25 0.01 2.16
CA ASN A 72 -15.34 -1.41 1.85
C ASN A 72 -14.14 -2.18 2.42
N LEU A 73 -12.96 -1.56 2.42
CA LEU A 73 -11.71 -2.25 2.75
C LEU A 73 -11.65 -2.52 4.25
N ARG A 74 -12.02 -1.50 5.03
CA ARG A 74 -12.25 -1.61 6.48
C ARG A 74 -13.36 -2.59 6.85
N SER A 75 -14.34 -2.76 5.97
CA SER A 75 -15.46 -3.67 6.19
C SER A 75 -15.18 -5.12 5.78
N GLY A 76 -14.00 -5.41 5.21
CA GLY A 76 -13.63 -6.74 4.73
C GLY A 76 -14.36 -7.16 3.46
N ASN A 77 -14.91 -6.21 2.69
CA ASN A 77 -15.68 -6.47 1.49
C ASN A 77 -14.77 -6.39 0.23
N PHE A 78 -13.90 -7.39 0.03
CA PHE A 78 -12.99 -7.52 -1.12
C PHE A 78 -12.78 -8.97 -1.55
#